data_AF-A0A7J3RZR6-F1
#
_entry.id   AF-A0A7J3RZR6-F1
#
_cell.length_a   1.000
_cell.length_b   1.000
_cell.length_c   1.000
_cell.angle_alpha   90.00
_cell.angle_beta   90.00
_cell.angle_gamma   90.00
#
_symmetry.space_group_name_H-M   'P 1'
#
loop_
_entity.id
_entity.type
_entity.pdbx_description
1 polymer ?
#
loop_
_entity_poly.entity_id
_entity_poly.type
_entity_poly.pdbx_seq_one_letter_code
_entity_poly.pdbx_strand_id
1 'polypeptide(L)'
;MDAYYFIRHLRSRYGRKPIWTDEGTWYPEACRWARMEHHVCPIGWKNFMERLNQTFKDRVECFDDYFPCWKEECSRRHVFLWIRAFSFYYNTTSSGSTQSWASPQRSTTLP
;
A
#
# COMPACT_ATOMS: atom_id res chain seq x y z
N MET A 1 0.47 -18.60 4.61
CA MET A 1 0.57 -18.68 3.13
C MET A 1 0.10 -17.41 2.43
N ASP A 2 -0.84 -16.65 2.99
CA ASP A 2 -1.48 -15.51 2.30
C ASP A 2 -0.51 -14.37 1.96
N ALA A 3 0.41 -14.05 2.89
CA ALA A 3 1.45 -13.05 2.65
C ALA A 3 2.32 -13.38 1.43
N TYR A 4 2.67 -14.65 1.22
CA TYR A 4 3.44 -15.10 0.06
C TYR A 4 2.68 -14.86 -1.25
N TYR A 5 1.40 -15.25 -1.32
CA TYR A 5 0.60 -15.05 -2.52
C TYR A 5 0.42 -13.57 -2.85
N PHE A 6 0.23 -12.74 -1.82
CA PHE A 6 0.13 -11.29 -1.97
C PHE A 6 1.45 -10.70 -2.49
N ILE A 7 2.58 -11.01 -1.86
CA ILE A 7 3.91 -10.51 -2.29
C ILE A 7 4.26 -11.01 -3.70
N ARG A 8 3.93 -12.26 -4.04
CA ARG A 8 4.12 -12.80 -5.39
C ARG A 8 3.28 -12.04 -6.42
N HIS A 9 2.04 -11.67 -6.07
CA HIS A 9 1.20 -10.83 -6.92
C HIS A 9 1.81 -9.44 -7.12
N LEU A 10 2.30 -8.80 -6.04
CA LEU A 10 3.01 -7.52 -6.13
C LEU A 10 4.24 -7.60 -7.04
N ARG A 11 5.05 -8.65 -6.91
CA ARG A 11 6.20 -8.90 -7.78
C ARG A 11 5.78 -9.02 -9.24
N SER A 12 4.71 -9.74 -9.52
CA SER A 12 4.19 -9.91 -10.89
C SER A 12 3.73 -8.58 -11.50
N ARG A 13 3.22 -7.66 -10.68
CA ARG A 13 2.62 -6.40 -11.14
C ARG A 13 3.63 -5.25 -11.20
N TYR A 14 4.56 -5.18 -10.25
CA TYR A 14 5.46 -4.03 -10.06
C TYR A 14 6.95 -4.39 -10.20
N GLY A 15 7.27 -5.67 -10.44
CA GLY A 15 8.64 -6.16 -10.52
C GLY A 15 9.30 -6.37 -9.16
N ARG A 16 10.62 -6.49 -9.16
CA ARG A 16 11.43 -6.73 -7.95
C ARG A 16 11.75 -5.40 -7.25
N LYS A 17 10.84 -4.96 -6.38
CA LYS A 17 11.02 -3.80 -5.50
C LYS A 17 11.25 -4.26 -4.05
N PRO A 18 12.06 -3.55 -3.25
CA PRO A 18 12.20 -3.86 -1.83
C PRO A 18 10.86 -3.69 -1.10
N ILE A 19 10.56 -4.62 -0.20
CA ILE A 19 9.33 -4.64 0.61
C ILE A 19 9.68 -4.19 2.03
N TRP A 20 8.94 -3.19 2.51
CA TRP A 20 9.07 -2.65 3.86
C TRP A 20 7.82 -3.01 4.66
N THR A 21 7.98 -3.75 5.76
CA THR A 21 6.86 -4.13 6.65
C THR A 21 7.24 -3.93 8.12
N ASP A 22 6.30 -4.18 9.02
CA ASP A 22 6.64 -4.36 10.43
C ASP A 22 7.45 -5.64 10.67
N GLU A 23 7.73 -5.92 11.95
CA GLU A 23 8.47 -7.09 12.42
C GLU A 23 7.63 -8.38 12.42
N GLY A 24 6.51 -8.43 11.69
CA GLY A 24 5.68 -9.62 11.56
C GLY A 24 6.49 -10.84 11.05
N THR A 25 6.42 -11.94 11.78
CA THR A 25 7.27 -13.12 11.57
C THR A 25 7.04 -13.84 10.23
N TRP A 26 5.90 -13.62 9.58
CA TRP A 26 5.57 -14.22 8.28
C TRP A 26 6.18 -13.50 7.07
N TYR A 27 6.57 -12.22 7.20
CA TYR A 27 7.06 -11.43 6.06
C TYR A 27 8.43 -11.88 5.56
N PRO A 28 9.42 -12.17 6.43
CA PRO A 28 10.74 -12.63 5.97
C PRO A 28 10.67 -13.93 5.16
N GLU A 29 9.88 -14.90 5.60
CA GLU A 29 9.71 -16.17 4.90
C GLU A 29 8.98 -16.00 3.56
N ALA A 30 7.89 -15.23 3.56
CA ALA A 30 7.13 -14.94 2.34
C ALA A 30 7.96 -14.19 1.28
N CYS A 31 8.75 -13.19 1.71
CA CYS A 31 9.64 -12.45 0.82
C CYS A 31 10.76 -13.35 0.26
N ARG A 32 11.34 -14.22 1.09
CA ARG A 32 12.35 -15.20 0.67
C ARG A 32 11.82 -16.11 -0.43
N TRP A 33 10.64 -16.70 -0.23
CA TRP A 33 10.00 -17.55 -1.26
C TRP A 33 9.65 -16.78 -2.53
N ALA A 34 9.22 -15.52 -2.39
CA ALA A 34 8.91 -14.66 -3.53
C ALA A 34 10.16 -14.06 -4.21
N ARG A 35 11.36 -14.26 -3.66
CA ARG A 35 12.64 -13.65 -4.10
C ARG A 35 12.60 -12.11 -4.11
N MET A 36 11.95 -11.56 -3.09
CA MET A 36 11.84 -10.11 -2.83
C MET A 36 12.77 -9.74 -1.67
N GLU A 37 13.42 -8.59 -1.77
CA GLU A 37 14.20 -8.02 -0.68
C GLU A 37 13.25 -7.50 0.40
N HIS A 38 13.55 -7.77 1.67
CA HIS A 38 12.70 -7.44 2.81
C HIS A 38 13.46 -6.58 3.81
N HIS A 39 12.80 -5.53 4.29
CA HIS A 39 13.30 -4.65 5.34
C HIS A 39 12.21 -4.37 6.37
N VAL A 40 12.62 -4.11 7.60
CA VAL A 40 11.75 -3.60 8.65
C VAL A 40 11.58 -2.10 8.46
N CYS A 41 10.33 -1.63 8.49
CA CYS A 41 9.95 -0.25 8.29
C CYS A 41 10.56 0.64 9.38
N PRO A 42 11.34 1.68 9.03
CA PRO A 42 11.92 2.58 10.01
C PRO A 42 10.82 3.33 10.77
N ILE A 43 11.08 3.68 12.04
CA ILE A 43 10.15 4.41 12.91
C ILE A 43 9.63 5.69 12.24
N GLY A 44 10.46 6.39 11.46
CA GLY A 44 10.06 7.61 10.74
C GLY A 44 8.93 7.43 9.71
N TRP A 45 8.73 6.22 9.20
CA TRP A 45 7.66 5.90 8.25
C TRP A 45 6.37 5.42 8.92
N LYS A 46 6.41 5.10 10.22
CA LYS A 46 5.27 4.59 10.96
C LYS A 46 4.09 5.57 10.92
N ASN A 47 4.33 6.86 11.18
CA ASN A 47 3.30 7.89 11.14
C ASN A 47 2.65 8.04 9.76
N PHE A 48 3.43 7.87 8.69
CA PHE A 48 2.91 7.92 7.33
C PHE A 48 2.00 6.71 7.04
N MET A 49 2.47 5.50 7.37
CA MET A 49 1.70 4.27 7.18
C MET A 49 0.42 4.27 8.04
N GLU A 50 0.49 4.77 9.26
CA GLU A 50 -0.65 4.88 10.17
C GLU A 50 -1.71 5.83 9.62
N ARG A 51 -1.32 7.02 9.13
CA ARG A 51 -2.25 7.95 8.47
C ARG A 51 -2.87 7.37 7.20
N LEU A 52 -2.09 6.65 6.39
CA LEU A 52 -2.59 5.99 5.19
C LEU A 52 -3.65 4.93 5.55
N ASN A 53 -3.33 4.08 6.53
CA ASN A 53 -4.25 3.05 7.01
C ASN A 53 -5.52 3.65 7.64
N GLN A 54 -5.38 4.73 8.42
CA GLN A 54 -6.54 5.40 9.01
C GLN A 54 -7.43 6.01 7.92
N THR A 55 -6.83 6.70 6.94
CA THR A 55 -7.58 7.23 5.78
C THR A 55 -8.34 6.13 5.06
N PHE A 56 -7.73 4.94 4.90
CA PHE A 56 -8.42 3.82 4.28
C PHE A 56 -9.59 3.32 5.15
N LYS A 57 -9.37 3.15 6.46
CA LYS A 57 -10.39 2.70 7.42
C LYS A 57 -11.59 3.65 7.48
N ASP A 58 -11.36 4.94 7.64
CA ASP A 58 -12.43 5.95 7.72
C ASP A 58 -13.34 5.90 6.48
N ARG A 59 -12.72 5.66 5.30
CA ARG A 59 -13.45 5.60 4.03
C ARG A 59 -14.20 4.27 3.85
N VAL A 60 -13.64 3.17 4.34
CA VAL A 60 -14.33 1.87 4.37
C VAL A 60 -15.50 1.91 5.35
N GLU A 61 -15.33 2.51 6.53
CA GLU A 61 -16.36 2.61 7.57
C GLU A 61 -17.60 3.30 7.02
N CYS A 62 -17.42 4.49 6.42
CA CYS A 62 -18.53 5.17 5.73
C CYS A 62 -19.16 4.30 4.64
N PHE A 63 -18.39 3.50 3.91
CA PHE A 63 -18.92 2.65 2.85
C PHE A 63 -19.73 1.47 3.38
N ASP A 64 -19.25 0.79 4.41
CA ASP A 64 -19.90 -0.38 5.00
C ASP A 64 -21.22 0.01 5.67
N ASP A 65 -21.31 1.21 6.28
CA ASP A 65 -22.57 1.75 6.82
C ASP A 65 -23.68 1.85 5.74
N TYR A 66 -23.33 2.21 4.50
CA TYR A 66 -24.29 2.37 3.40
C TYR A 66 -24.49 1.11 2.55
N PHE A 67 -23.46 0.26 2.42
CA PHE A 67 -23.48 -0.95 1.60
C PHE A 67 -23.15 -2.22 2.38
N PRO A 68 -23.88 -2.49 3.47
CA PRO A 68 -23.51 -3.57 4.37
C PRO A 68 -23.81 -4.95 3.80
N CYS A 69 -22.97 -5.93 4.13
CA CYS A 69 -23.00 -7.28 3.57
C CYS A 69 -23.72 -8.28 4.52
N TRP A 70 -24.97 -7.99 4.90
CA TRP A 70 -25.75 -8.79 5.87
C TRP A 70 -26.27 -10.15 5.36
N LYS A 71 -26.22 -10.40 4.04
CA LYS A 71 -26.83 -11.59 3.44
C LYS A 71 -25.89 -12.80 3.55
N GLU A 72 -26.42 -13.93 4.01
CA GLU A 72 -25.81 -15.24 3.76
C GLU A 72 -25.65 -15.37 2.23
N GLU A 73 -24.43 -15.60 1.75
CA GLU A 73 -24.04 -15.61 0.31
C GLU A 73 -23.89 -14.24 -0.39
N CYS A 74 -23.67 -13.17 0.36
CA CYS A 74 -23.24 -11.90 -0.22
C CYS A 74 -21.98 -12.05 -1.09
N SER A 75 -22.06 -11.73 -2.38
CA SER A 75 -20.99 -11.93 -3.38
C SER A 75 -19.70 -11.14 -3.13
N ARG A 76 -19.70 -10.21 -2.16
CA ARG A 76 -18.60 -9.26 -1.84
C ARG A 76 -18.14 -8.41 -3.02
N ARG A 77 -18.87 -8.41 -4.15
CA ARG A 77 -18.53 -7.66 -5.37
C ARG A 77 -18.47 -6.15 -5.10
N HIS A 78 -19.35 -5.64 -4.25
CA HIS A 78 -19.37 -4.23 -3.86
C HIS A 78 -18.06 -3.84 -3.14
N VAL A 79 -17.51 -4.68 -2.27
CA VAL A 79 -16.19 -4.48 -1.63
C VAL A 79 -15.07 -4.39 -2.68
N PHE A 80 -15.02 -5.34 -3.62
CA PHE A 80 -14.00 -5.33 -4.68
C PHE A 80 -14.10 -4.09 -5.58
N LEU A 81 -15.32 -3.69 -5.96
CA LEU A 81 -15.55 -2.50 -6.76
C LEU A 81 -15.16 -1.24 -5.99
N TRP A 82 -15.49 -1.16 -4.70
CA TRP A 82 -15.13 -0.05 -3.85
C TRP A 82 -13.61 0.09 -3.70
N ILE A 83 -12.88 -1.00 -3.40
CA ILE A 83 -11.40 -0.96 -3.28
C ILE A 83 -10.77 -0.48 -4.59
N ARG A 84 -11.30 -0.93 -5.74
CA ARG A 84 -10.82 -0.50 -7.06
C ARG A 84 -11.10 0.98 -7.31
N ALA A 85 -12.30 1.46 -6.98
CA ALA A 85 -12.68 2.87 -7.10
C ALA A 85 -11.84 3.76 -6.17
N PHE A 86 -11.66 3.36 -4.91
CA PHE A 86 -10.81 4.04 -3.94
C PHE A 86 -9.36 4.13 -4.43
N SER A 87 -8.80 3.02 -4.90
CA SER A 87 -7.42 3.00 -5.43
C SER A 87 -7.25 3.93 -6.63
N PHE A 88 -8.25 4.02 -7.51
CA PHE A 88 -8.23 4.96 -8.64
C PHE A 88 -8.32 6.42 -8.15
N TYR A 89 -9.28 6.72 -7.29
CA TYR A 89 -9.47 8.06 -6.72
C TYR A 89 -8.23 8.55 -5.96
N TYR A 90 -7.68 7.73 -5.07
CA TYR A 90 -6.53 8.09 -4.24
C TYR A 90 -5.28 8.37 -5.10
N ASN A 91 -5.01 7.53 -6.10
CA ASN A 91 -3.83 7.69 -6.96
C ASN A 91 -3.96 8.84 -7.95
N THR A 92 -5.17 9.15 -8.45
CA THR A 92 -5.40 10.27 -9.37
C THR A 92 -5.41 11.63 -8.67
N THR A 93 -5.96 11.70 -7.46
CA THR A 93 -5.98 12.94 -6.67
C THR A 93 -4.61 13.26 -6.04
N SER A 94 -3.86 12.25 -5.59
CA SER A 94 -2.53 12.44 -5.00
C SER A 94 -1.43 12.74 -6.04
N SER A 95 -1.65 12.41 -7.32
CA SER A 95 -0.74 12.78 -8.41
C SER A 95 -0.92 14.23 -8.89
N GLY A 96 -2.07 14.86 -8.58
CA GLY A 96 -2.33 16.27 -8.87
C GLY A 96 -1.66 17.27 -7.92
N SER A 97 -1.12 16.81 -6.78
CA SER A 97 -0.47 17.65 -5.76
C SER A 97 1.06 17.48 -5.69
N THR A 98 1.67 16.73 -6.60
CA THR A 98 3.13 16.45 -6.57
C THR A 98 3.87 17.13 -7.72
N GLN A 99 4.10 18.44 -7.59
CA GLN A 99 5.19 19.14 -8.27
C GLN A 99 5.97 20.03 -7.29
N SER A 100 6.57 19.43 -6.26
CA SER A 100 7.70 20.03 -5.53
C SER A 100 8.39 18.99 -4.65
N TRP A 101 9.08 18.03 -5.26
CA TRP A 101 10.17 17.34 -4.59
C TRP A 101 11.43 17.63 -5.37
N ALA A 102 12.28 18.43 -4.74
CA ALA A 102 13.36 19.19 -5.32
C ALA A 102 14.31 18.36 -6.20
N SER A 103 14.66 18.93 -7.35
CA SER A 103 15.89 18.58 -8.05
C SER A 103 17.08 18.86 -7.13
N PRO A 104 18.05 17.93 -6.97
CA PRO A 104 19.30 18.27 -6.31
C PRO A 104 20.02 19.31 -7.16
N GLN A 105 20.10 20.56 -6.68
CA GLN A 105 21.06 21.51 -7.27
C GLN A 105 22.45 20.95 -6.98
N ARG A 106 23.11 20.56 -8.08
CA ARG A 106 24.52 20.17 -8.08
C ARG A 106 25.31 21.44 -7.77
N SER A 107 25.67 21.64 -6.51
CA SER A 107 26.68 22.62 -6.12
C SER A 107 28.02 22.18 -6.69
N THR A 108 28.38 22.71 -7.85
CA THR A 108 29.77 22.73 -8.30
C THR A 108 30.51 23.77 -7.46
N THR A 109 31.13 23.30 -6.39
CA THR A 109 32.25 24.00 -5.76
C THR A 109 33.56 23.36 -6.19
N LEU A 110 34.57 24.23 -6.27
CA LEU A 110 36.02 24.01 -6.25
C LEU A 110 36.74 24.09 -7.61
N PRO A 111 38.01 24.54 -7.61
CA PRO A 111 38.61 25.68 -6.90
C PRO A 111 39.06 26.79 -7.87
#